data_AF-A0A5J4YDV1-F1
#
_entry.id   AF-A0A5J4YDV1-F1
#
_cell.length_a   1.000
_cell.length_b   1.000
_cell.length_c   1.000
_cell.angle_alpha   90.00
_cell.angle_beta   90.00
_cell.angle_gamma   90.00
#
_symmetry.space_group_name_H-M   'P 1'
#
loop_
_entity.id
_entity.type
_entity.pdbx_description
1 polymer ?
#
loop_
_entity_poly.entity_id
_entity_poly.type
_entity_poly.pdbx_seq_one_letter_code
_entity_poly.pdbx_strand_id
1 'polypeptide(L)'
;MKPIVYANPQERLLDEKTLPVVVQELKERATLGLDSNSIVCDLSSRGLTLDAALQLAELLEARTGLFALDLSLNRINANSWDDVCRLARKFLDAVEYLDLSLNHLTPLQSLKENKVAEKELEGFRDRLSLGSDCNSFCGDPDVDHWTRNARRFKQEAYGFEYDG
;
A
#
# COMPACT_ATOMS: atom_id res chain seq x y z
N MET A 1 -20.98 4.91 2.57
CA MET A 1 -20.80 3.89 3.63
C MET A 1 -19.40 4.09 4.19
N LYS A 2 -19.20 4.10 5.52
CA LYS A 2 -17.84 4.28 6.08
C LYS A 2 -17.05 2.97 5.91
N PRO A 3 -15.77 3.02 5.51
CA PRO A 3 -14.93 1.83 5.37
C PRO A 3 -14.74 1.13 6.72
N ILE A 4 -14.62 -0.19 6.70
CA ILE A 4 -14.23 -0.96 7.88
C ILE A 4 -12.70 -0.97 7.90
N VAL A 5 -12.10 -0.30 8.87
CA VAL A 5 -10.64 -0.24 9.01
C VAL A 5 -10.20 -1.31 10.01
N TYR A 6 -9.39 -2.26 9.53
CA TYR A 6 -8.57 -3.10 10.38
C TYR A 6 -7.23 -2.40 10.56
N ALA A 7 -6.93 -1.95 11.78
CA ALA A 7 -5.60 -1.48 12.15
C ALA A 7 -5.00 -2.50 13.13
N ASN A 8 -3.72 -2.84 12.95
CA ASN A 8 -2.99 -3.77 13.83
C ASN A 8 -3.22 -3.42 15.32
N PRO A 9 -4.07 -4.17 16.05
CA PRO A 9 -4.72 -3.68 17.26
C PRO A 9 -3.78 -3.58 18.47
N GLN A 10 -2.61 -4.23 18.40
CA GLN A 10 -1.61 -4.21 19.47
C GLN A 10 -0.37 -3.40 19.08
N GLU A 11 -0.44 -2.64 17.99
CA GLU A 11 0.67 -1.82 17.50
C GLU A 11 1.98 -2.60 17.30
N ARG A 12 1.86 -3.90 17.03
CA ARG A 12 3.01 -4.80 16.94
C ARG A 12 3.94 -4.36 15.82
N LEU A 13 5.25 -4.48 16.05
CA LEU A 13 6.19 -4.53 14.94
C LEU A 13 5.84 -5.72 14.05
N LEU A 14 5.84 -5.51 12.73
CA LEU A 14 5.54 -6.56 11.77
C LEU A 14 6.83 -7.26 11.34
N ASP A 15 7.01 -8.48 11.85
CA ASP A 15 8.14 -9.37 11.56
C ASP A 15 7.65 -10.80 11.30
N GLU A 16 8.58 -11.72 11.04
CA GLU A 16 8.29 -13.14 10.79
C GLU A 16 7.40 -13.81 11.85
N LYS A 17 7.44 -13.36 13.10
CA LYS A 17 6.70 -13.97 14.21
C LYS A 17 5.30 -13.37 14.34
N THR A 18 5.16 -12.07 14.12
CA THR A 18 3.89 -11.35 14.31
C THR A 18 3.03 -11.35 13.07
N LEU A 19 3.61 -11.44 11.88
CA LEU A 19 2.88 -11.45 10.60
C LEU A 19 1.80 -12.53 10.52
N PRO A 20 2.06 -13.81 10.84
CA PRO A 20 1.02 -14.84 10.76
C PRO A 20 -0.18 -14.56 11.68
N VAL A 21 0.05 -13.96 12.86
CA VAL A 21 -1.01 -13.59 13.80
C VAL A 21 -1.86 -12.46 13.22
N VAL A 22 -1.22 -11.41 12.69
CA VAL A 22 -1.93 -10.27 12.09
C VAL A 22 -2.74 -10.70 10.87
N VAL A 23 -2.20 -11.60 10.04
CA VAL A 23 -2.92 -12.14 8.88
C VAL A 23 -4.11 -13.00 9.32
N GLN A 24 -3.96 -13.80 10.37
CA GLN A 24 -5.06 -14.59 10.91
C GLN A 24 -6.18 -13.70 11.47
N GLU A 25 -5.83 -12.68 12.26
CA GLU A 25 -6.78 -11.67 12.78
C GLU A 25 -7.51 -10.95 11.63
N LEU A 26 -6.79 -10.62 10.55
CA LEU A 26 -7.36 -10.02 9.35
C LEU A 26 -8.34 -10.95 8.63
N LYS A 27 -7.97 -12.23 8.45
CA LYS A 27 -8.83 -13.25 7.83
C LYS A 27 -10.12 -13.47 8.63
N GLU A 28 -10.02 -13.48 9.96
CA GLU A 28 -11.19 -13.55 10.85
C GLU A 28 -12.11 -12.34 10.68
N ARG A 29 -11.55 -11.13 10.62
CA ARG A 29 -12.31 -9.89 10.38
C ARG A 29 -12.97 -9.87 9.01
N ALA A 30 -12.26 -10.29 7.97
CA ALA A 30 -12.81 -10.41 6.62
C ALA A 30 -13.96 -11.42 6.56
N THR A 31 -13.84 -12.54 7.26
CA THR A 31 -14.89 -13.57 7.37
C THR A 31 -16.09 -13.12 8.20
N LEU A 32 -15.92 -12.14 9.10
CA LEU A 32 -17.03 -11.56 9.87
C LEU A 32 -17.71 -10.39 9.11
N GLY A 33 -17.02 -9.79 8.15
CA GLY A 33 -17.49 -8.65 7.33
C GLY A 33 -18.17 -9.07 6.02
N LEU A 34 -18.85 -10.21 6.00
CA LEU A 34 -19.30 -11.04 4.86
C LEU A 34 -20.00 -10.37 3.66
N ASP A 35 -20.23 -9.06 3.63
CA ASP A 35 -20.88 -8.36 2.52
C ASP A 35 -20.14 -7.10 2.03
N SER A 36 -19.00 -6.73 2.61
CA SER A 36 -18.40 -5.43 2.32
C SER A 36 -17.05 -5.54 1.60
N ASN A 37 -17.03 -5.29 0.29
CA ASN A 37 -15.85 -5.00 -0.55
C ASN A 37 -15.11 -3.71 -0.10
N SER A 38 -14.96 -3.47 1.19
CA SER A 38 -14.55 -2.18 1.74
C SER A 38 -13.75 -2.32 3.05
N ILE A 39 -13.07 -3.46 3.25
CA ILE A 39 -12.12 -3.59 4.35
C ILE A 39 -10.81 -2.93 3.94
N VAL A 40 -10.40 -1.94 4.73
CA VAL A 40 -9.09 -1.30 4.64
C VAL A 40 -8.19 -1.94 5.68
N CYS A 41 -7.07 -2.50 5.24
CA CYS A 41 -6.05 -3.02 6.12
C CYS A 41 -4.97 -1.95 6.32
N ASP A 42 -4.93 -1.35 7.50
CA ASP A 42 -3.94 -0.36 7.89
C ASP A 42 -2.80 -1.01 8.69
N LEU A 43 -1.68 -1.20 8.01
CA LEU A 43 -0.42 -1.68 8.57
C LEU A 43 0.66 -0.59 8.48
N SER A 44 0.25 0.67 8.41
CA SER A 44 1.15 1.80 8.36
C SER A 44 1.92 1.97 9.68
N SER A 45 3.16 2.45 9.59
CA SER A 45 3.98 2.75 10.77
C SER A 45 4.28 1.57 11.70
N ARG A 46 4.38 0.35 11.16
CA ARG A 46 4.64 -0.88 11.97
C ARG A 46 6.03 -1.48 11.77
N GLY A 47 6.95 -0.72 11.21
CA GLY A 47 8.35 -1.12 11.05
C GLY A 47 8.57 -2.28 10.07
N LEU A 48 7.59 -2.54 9.18
CA LEU A 48 7.64 -3.62 8.19
C LEU A 48 8.86 -3.45 7.27
N THR A 49 9.69 -4.48 7.17
CA THR A 49 10.85 -4.52 6.26
C THR A 49 10.45 -5.05 4.89
N LEU A 50 11.34 -4.98 3.89
CA LEU A 50 11.09 -5.54 2.56
C LEU A 50 10.80 -7.05 2.61
N ASP A 51 11.61 -7.83 3.34
CA ASP A 51 11.42 -9.27 3.46
C ASP A 51 10.08 -9.62 4.13
N ALA A 52 9.75 -8.90 5.20
CA ALA A 52 8.48 -9.06 5.91
C ALA A 52 7.29 -8.67 5.01
N ALA A 53 7.42 -7.61 4.19
CA ALA A 53 6.38 -7.22 3.24
C ALA A 53 6.17 -8.28 2.15
N LEU A 54 7.25 -8.88 1.63
CA LEU A 54 7.13 -9.98 0.66
C LEU A 54 6.47 -11.20 1.29
N GLN A 55 6.82 -11.57 2.53
CA GLN A 55 6.16 -12.65 3.26
C GLN A 55 4.68 -12.35 3.52
N LEU A 56 4.35 -11.11 3.90
CA LEU A 56 2.95 -10.66 4.04
C LEU A 56 2.19 -10.87 2.73
N ALA A 57 2.78 -10.51 1.59
CA ALA A 57 2.17 -10.69 0.28
C ALA A 57 1.88 -12.16 -0.03
N GLU A 58 2.77 -13.09 0.34
CA GLU A 58 2.51 -14.53 0.22
C GLU A 58 1.37 -14.99 1.15
N LEU A 59 1.34 -14.52 2.39
CA LEU A 59 0.36 -14.92 3.40
C LEU A 59 -1.05 -14.41 3.13
N LEU A 60 -1.18 -13.25 2.47
CA LEU A 60 -2.45 -12.66 2.13
C LEU A 60 -3.19 -13.45 1.04
N GLU A 61 -2.52 -14.31 0.26
CA GLU A 61 -3.08 -15.07 -0.88
C GLU A 61 -3.93 -14.19 -1.85
N ALA A 62 -4.40 -14.75 -2.96
CA ALA A 62 -5.29 -14.02 -3.85
C ALA A 62 -6.68 -13.86 -3.20
N ARG A 63 -7.13 -12.60 -3.03
CA ARG A 63 -8.50 -12.18 -2.62
C ARG A 63 -8.92 -12.53 -1.19
N THR A 64 -8.31 -11.87 -0.21
CA THR A 64 -8.74 -11.84 1.20
C THR A 64 -10.00 -11.01 1.48
N GLY A 65 -10.67 -10.48 0.44
CA GLY A 65 -11.78 -9.54 0.61
C GLY A 65 -11.35 -8.13 1.04
N LEU A 66 -10.04 -7.85 0.99
CA LEU A 66 -9.47 -6.54 1.28
C LEU A 66 -9.65 -5.62 0.09
N PHE A 67 -10.12 -4.42 0.36
CA PHE A 67 -10.27 -3.37 -0.63
C PHE A 67 -8.97 -2.56 -0.77
N ALA A 68 -8.40 -2.13 0.34
CA ALA A 68 -7.19 -1.33 0.35
C ALA A 68 -6.18 -1.84 1.38
N LEU A 69 -4.90 -1.71 1.06
CA LEU A 69 -3.79 -2.02 1.96
C LEU A 69 -2.89 -0.79 2.10
N ASP A 70 -2.79 -0.27 3.33
CA ASP A 70 -1.89 0.82 3.67
C ASP A 70 -0.62 0.25 4.31
N LEU A 71 0.49 0.29 3.57
CA LEU A 71 1.84 -0.06 4.06
C LEU A 71 2.72 1.18 4.21
N SER A 72 2.13 2.37 4.27
CA SER A 72 2.89 3.61 4.37
C SER A 72 3.71 3.71 5.66
N LEU A 73 4.73 4.57 5.65
CA LEU A 73 5.53 4.89 6.84
C LEU A 73 6.20 3.66 7.50
N ASN A 74 6.56 2.65 6.71
CA ASN A 74 7.27 1.46 7.18
C ASN A 74 8.78 1.55 6.89
N ARG A 75 9.50 0.45 7.10
CA ARG A 75 10.94 0.33 6.85
C ARG A 75 11.23 -0.51 5.60
N ILE A 76 10.33 -0.47 4.61
CA ILE A 76 10.51 -1.19 3.35
C ILE A 76 11.64 -0.49 2.59
N ASN A 77 12.81 -1.12 2.57
CA ASN A 77 13.99 -0.61 1.87
C ASN A 77 14.12 -1.28 0.50
N ALA A 78 13.58 -0.62 -0.53
CA ALA A 78 13.63 -1.08 -1.91
C ALA A 78 14.77 -0.37 -2.64
N ASN A 79 15.90 -1.08 -2.78
CA ASN A 79 17.13 -0.54 -3.41
C ASN A 79 17.02 -0.42 -4.93
N SER A 80 15.93 -0.91 -5.53
CA SER A 80 15.67 -0.88 -6.96
C SER A 80 14.18 -0.70 -7.25
N TRP A 81 13.86 -0.20 -8.45
CA TRP A 81 12.48 -0.17 -8.93
C TRP A 81 11.91 -1.57 -9.18
N ASP A 82 12.75 -2.56 -9.46
CA ASP A 82 12.31 -3.95 -9.64
C ASP A 82 11.73 -4.53 -8.33
N ASP A 83 12.29 -4.15 -7.18
CA ASP A 83 11.73 -4.52 -5.87
C ASP A 83 10.35 -3.90 -5.66
N VAL A 84 10.18 -2.63 -6.04
CA VAL A 84 8.89 -1.93 -5.94
C VAL A 84 7.86 -2.56 -6.87
N CYS A 85 8.21 -2.83 -8.13
CA CYS A 85 7.35 -3.53 -9.08
C CYS A 85 6.92 -4.90 -8.55
N ARG A 86 7.86 -5.67 -8.00
CA ARG A 86 7.59 -6.99 -7.41
C ARG A 86 6.59 -6.90 -6.26
N LEU A 87 6.74 -5.94 -5.34
CA LEU A 87 5.79 -5.71 -4.25
C LEU A 87 4.42 -5.30 -4.78
N ALA A 88 4.39 -4.28 -5.65
CA ALA A 88 3.16 -3.74 -6.20
C ALA A 88 2.33 -4.82 -6.89
N ARG A 89 2.97 -5.64 -7.74
CA ARG A 89 2.31 -6.76 -8.43
C ARG A 89 1.69 -7.76 -7.46
N LYS A 90 2.46 -8.24 -6.47
CA LYS A 90 1.99 -9.24 -5.51
C LYS A 90 0.81 -8.73 -4.68
N PHE A 91 0.86 -7.49 -4.21
CA PHE A 91 -0.22 -6.93 -3.40
C PHE A 91 -1.44 -6.54 -4.22
N LEU A 92 -1.26 -5.95 -5.42
CA LEU A 92 -2.39 -5.54 -6.27
C LEU A 92 -3.10 -6.72 -6.95
N ASP A 93 -2.56 -7.93 -6.85
CA ASP A 93 -3.29 -9.17 -7.14
C ASP A 93 -4.27 -9.54 -5.98
N ALA A 94 -4.02 -9.04 -4.77
CA ALA A 94 -4.79 -9.33 -3.55
C ALA A 94 -5.75 -8.20 -3.14
N VAL A 95 -5.43 -6.94 -3.46
CA VAL A 95 -6.20 -5.74 -3.08
C VAL A 95 -6.48 -4.80 -4.26
N GLU A 96 -7.50 -3.96 -4.14
CA GLU A 96 -7.81 -2.94 -5.16
C GLU A 96 -6.82 -1.78 -5.11
N TYR A 97 -6.51 -1.28 -3.91
CA TYR A 97 -5.64 -0.12 -3.69
C TYR A 97 -4.47 -0.44 -2.75
N LEU A 98 -3.27 0.06 -3.09
CA LEU A 98 -2.04 -0.11 -2.31
C LEU A 98 -1.35 1.23 -2.07
N ASP A 99 -0.95 1.47 -0.83
CA ASP A 99 -0.07 2.60 -0.47
C ASP A 99 1.29 2.11 0.03
N LEU A 100 2.35 2.48 -0.68
CA LEU A 100 3.75 2.23 -0.30
C LEU A 100 4.48 3.53 0.09
N SER A 101 3.77 4.64 0.20
CA SER A 101 4.35 5.95 0.50
C SER A 101 5.17 5.98 1.79
N LEU A 102 6.08 6.95 1.90
CA LEU A 102 6.87 7.18 3.13
C LEU A 102 7.69 5.95 3.60
N ASN A 103 8.04 5.06 2.69
CA ASN A 103 9.03 3.99 2.90
C ASN A 103 10.41 4.42 2.40
N HIS A 104 11.43 3.57 2.61
CA HIS A 104 12.78 3.77 2.06
C HIS A 104 12.85 3.27 0.61
N LEU A 105 12.03 3.84 -0.26
CA LEU A 105 11.99 3.49 -1.69
C LEU A 105 13.08 4.24 -2.46
N THR A 106 13.40 3.74 -3.65
CA THR A 106 14.23 4.45 -4.62
C THR A 106 13.60 5.84 -4.93
N PRO A 107 14.37 6.94 -5.04
CA PRO A 107 13.80 8.28 -5.24
C PRO A 107 12.92 8.36 -6.49
N LEU A 108 11.70 8.89 -6.37
CA LEU A 108 10.72 8.97 -7.47
C LEU A 108 11.27 9.60 -8.74
N GLN A 109 12.13 10.62 -8.60
CA GLN A 109 12.76 11.32 -9.73
C GLN A 109 13.63 10.41 -10.60
N SER A 110 14.12 9.29 -10.06
CA SER A 110 14.91 8.31 -10.80
C SER A 110 14.04 7.32 -11.60
N LEU A 111 12.72 7.27 -11.37
CA LEU A 111 11.84 6.32 -12.05
C LEU A 111 11.89 6.48 -13.58
N LYS A 112 11.95 7.73 -14.05
CA LYS A 112 12.05 8.07 -15.48
C LYS A 112 13.30 7.51 -16.17
N GLU A 113 14.32 7.14 -15.41
CA GLU A 113 15.56 6.52 -15.89
C GLU A 113 15.39 5.01 -16.12
N ASN A 114 14.37 4.39 -15.50
CA ASN A 114 13.99 2.99 -15.69
C ASN A 114 12.63 2.88 -16.40
N LYS A 115 12.64 2.97 -17.73
CA LYS A 115 11.43 2.95 -18.57
C LYS A 115 10.58 1.68 -18.45
N VAL A 116 11.17 0.55 -18.06
CA VAL A 116 10.44 -0.70 -17.84
C VAL A 116 9.61 -0.60 -16.57
N ALA A 117 10.24 -0.18 -15.46
CA ALA A 117 9.55 -0.01 -14.20
C ALA A 117 8.54 1.13 -14.23
N GLU A 118 8.88 2.25 -14.88
CA GLU A 118 7.96 3.39 -15.07
C GLU A 118 6.66 2.91 -15.72
N LYS A 119 6.76 2.23 -16.87
CA LYS A 119 5.60 1.70 -17.59
C LYS A 119 4.82 0.66 -16.78
N GLU A 120 5.50 -0.20 -16.03
CA GLU A 120 4.84 -1.20 -15.21
C GLU A 120 4.05 -0.54 -14.07
N LEU A 121 4.68 0.38 -13.34
CA LEU A 121 4.06 1.05 -12.20
C LEU A 121 2.91 1.97 -12.63
N GLU A 122 3.06 2.72 -13.73
CA GLU A 122 1.98 3.48 -14.36
C GLU A 122 0.82 2.58 -14.84
N GLY A 123 1.12 1.32 -15.18
CA GLY A 123 0.14 0.31 -15.55
C GLY A 123 -0.87 0.02 -14.44
N PHE A 124 -0.49 0.21 -13.17
CA PHE A 124 -1.40 0.11 -12.02
C PHE A 124 -2.30 1.35 -11.86
N ARG A 125 -2.04 2.43 -12.59
CA ARG A 125 -2.84 3.67 -12.59
C ARG A 125 -3.00 4.24 -11.18
N ASP A 126 -4.23 4.60 -10.81
CA ASP A 126 -4.58 5.19 -9.52
C ASP A 126 -4.68 4.18 -8.36
N ARG A 127 -4.47 2.89 -8.64
CA ARG A 127 -4.48 1.83 -7.62
C ARG A 127 -3.22 1.81 -6.76
N LEU A 128 -2.14 2.45 -7.21
CA LEU A 128 -0.85 2.46 -6.52
C LEU A 128 -0.47 3.87 -6.08
N SER A 129 -0.23 4.04 -4.79
CA SER A 129 0.37 5.24 -4.20
C SER A 129 1.84 5.01 -3.85
N LEU A 130 2.70 5.90 -4.36
CA LEU A 130 4.12 5.99 -4.02
C LEU A 130 4.51 7.37 -3.44
N GLY A 131 3.65 8.38 -3.62
CA GLY A 131 3.87 9.75 -3.17
C GLY A 131 3.25 10.00 -1.80
N SER A 132 3.43 11.20 -1.24
CA SER A 132 2.83 11.59 0.05
C SER A 132 1.65 12.52 -0.18
N ASP A 133 0.51 12.25 0.42
CA ASP A 133 -0.70 13.08 0.28
C ASP A 133 -0.56 14.47 0.93
N CYS A 134 0.32 14.56 1.94
CA CYS A 134 0.69 15.80 2.64
C CYS A 134 1.62 16.71 1.84
N ASN A 135 2.13 16.29 0.68
CA ASN A 135 3.02 17.12 -0.14
C ASN A 135 2.23 18.11 -1.00
N SER A 136 2.76 19.32 -1.12
CA SER A 136 2.32 20.27 -2.15
C SER A 136 2.83 19.82 -3.52
N PHE A 137 2.09 20.15 -4.57
CA PHE A 137 2.56 19.92 -5.94
C PHE A 137 3.80 20.77 -6.20
N CYS A 138 4.83 20.15 -6.78
CA CYS A 138 6.10 20.81 -7.05
C CYS A 138 6.25 21.23 -8.52
N GLY A 139 5.28 20.87 -9.38
CA GLY A 139 5.30 21.15 -10.80
C GLY A 139 6.07 20.13 -11.64
N ASP A 140 6.67 19.12 -10.99
CA ASP A 140 7.21 17.94 -11.68
C ASP A 140 6.05 16.96 -11.93
N PRO A 141 5.66 16.71 -13.20
CA PRO A 141 4.49 15.89 -13.50
C PRO A 141 4.55 14.47 -12.93
N ASP A 142 5.74 13.88 -12.83
CA ASP A 142 5.94 12.50 -12.38
C ASP A 142 5.74 12.43 -10.86
N VAL A 143 6.34 13.37 -10.12
CA VAL A 143 6.17 13.46 -8.66
C VAL A 143 4.74 13.86 -8.29
N ASP A 144 4.14 14.79 -9.03
CA ASP A 144 2.77 15.25 -8.81
C ASP A 144 1.74 14.17 -9.18
N HIS A 145 2.05 13.28 -10.14
CA HIS A 145 1.25 12.08 -10.40
C HIS A 145 1.15 11.19 -9.16
N TRP A 146 2.29 10.79 -8.58
CA TRP A 146 2.29 9.92 -7.41
C TRP A 146 1.69 10.58 -6.15
N THR A 147 1.83 11.91 -6.02
CA THR A 147 1.17 12.70 -4.98
C THR A 147 -0.36 12.67 -5.14
N ARG A 148 -0.87 12.77 -6.36
CA ARG A 148 -2.31 12.62 -6.64
C ARG A 148 -2.81 11.22 -6.33
N ASN A 149 -2.05 10.18 -6.67
CA ASN A 149 -2.43 8.81 -6.32
C ASN A 149 -2.47 8.59 -4.81
N ALA A 150 -1.59 9.22 -4.03
CA ALA A 150 -1.64 9.16 -2.57
C ALA A 150 -2.93 9.77 -2.00
N ARG A 151 -3.31 10.96 -2.49
CA ARG A 151 -4.61 11.58 -2.12
C ARG A 151 -5.79 10.72 -2.55
N ARG A 152 -5.73 10.15 -3.76
CA ARG A 152 -6.75 9.22 -4.27
C ARG A 152 -6.89 7.99 -3.39
N PHE A 153 -5.78 7.40 -2.96
CA PHE A 153 -5.77 6.28 -2.02
C PHE A 153 -6.49 6.66 -0.72
N LYS A 154 -6.17 7.80 -0.11
CA LYS A 154 -6.84 8.25 1.13
C LYS A 154 -8.32 8.53 0.93
N GLN A 155 -8.70 9.09 -0.22
CA GLN A 155 -10.10 9.29 -0.58
C GLN A 155 -10.84 7.96 -0.72
N GLU A 156 -10.32 7.02 -1.51
CA GLU A 156 -11.01 5.75 -1.80
C GLU A 156 -10.99 4.81 -0.59
N ALA A 157 -9.83 4.64 0.06
CA ALA A 157 -9.69 3.76 1.21
C ALA A 157 -10.38 4.32 2.45
N TYR A 158 -10.13 5.58 2.82
CA TYR A 158 -10.55 6.14 4.11
C TYR A 158 -11.74 7.11 4.02
N GLY A 159 -12.19 7.47 2.82
CA GLY A 159 -13.29 8.41 2.63
C GLY A 159 -12.89 9.87 2.90
N PHE A 160 -11.61 10.23 2.72
CA PHE A 160 -11.14 11.61 2.91
C PHE A 160 -11.64 12.51 1.77
N GLU A 161 -12.14 13.68 2.12
CA GLU A 161 -12.52 14.72 1.17
C GLU A 161 -11.37 15.73 1.06
N TYR A 162 -10.83 15.89 -0.15
CA TYR A 162 -9.89 16.97 -0.45
C TYR A 162 -10.65 18.05 -1.20
N ASP A 163 -10.64 19.28 -0.68
CA ASP A 163 -11.12 20.43 -1.44
C ASP A 163 -10.23 20.62 -2.67
N GLY A 164 -10.85 20.63 -3.85
CA GLY A 164 -10.18 20.66 -5.16
C GLY A 164 -9.40 21.93 -5.47
#